data_AF-A0A6P6TKP9-F1
#
_entry.id   AF-A0A6P6TKP9-F1
#
_cell.length_a   1.000
_cell.length_b   1.000
_cell.length_c   1.000
_cell.angle_alpha   90.00
_cell.angle_beta   90.00
_cell.angle_gamma   90.00
#
_symmetry.space_group_name_H-M   'P 1'
#
loop_
_entity.id
_entity.type
_entity.pdbx_description
1 polymer ?
#
loop_
_entity_poly.entity_id
_entity_poly.type
_entity_poly.pdbx_seq_one_letter_code
_entity_poly.pdbx_strand_id
1 'polypeptide(L)'
;MAIVIRFVDKQGYIRERFFDIVHVHETNSLTLKKEICDVLSRHNLSVQNIRGQGYDGASNMHEEWNGLQALFIQECLYAYYIHCFAHRLELTLVPTSQEVIPVEQLFTYLSLLINLISSSCKRVDQLRVARAARIAELIAIDELETGRGQNQIGTLKRPGTTRWGSHFSSICSLFTEYEDICSVLIDVINYGNTSTQRSEADRVYDFMTSFDFVLVMHMMRDILGFAQVLSQAL
;
A
#
# COMPACT_ATOMS: atom_id res chain seq x y z
N MET A 1 -16.99 -5.83 -2.14
CA MET A 1 -16.81 -5.91 -0.68
C MET A 1 -16.42 -7.33 -0.31
N ALA A 2 -15.30 -7.52 0.38
CA ALA A 2 -14.91 -8.83 0.91
C ALA A 2 -15.44 -8.97 2.35
N ILE A 3 -15.94 -10.16 2.70
CA ILE A 3 -16.46 -10.48 4.03
C ILE A 3 -15.58 -11.57 4.62
N VAL A 4 -15.14 -11.34 5.85
CA VAL A 4 -14.34 -12.26 6.65
C VAL A 4 -15.06 -12.48 7.97
N ILE A 5 -15.19 -13.74 8.40
CA ILE A 5 -15.79 -14.06 9.70
C ILE A 5 -14.69 -14.49 10.67
N ARG A 6 -14.72 -13.90 11.86
CA ARG A 6 -13.91 -14.30 13.01
C ARG A 6 -14.82 -14.94 14.07
N PHE A 7 -14.51 -16.15 14.50
CA PHE A 7 -15.31 -16.91 15.45
C PHE A 7 -14.45 -17.80 16.35
N VAL A 8 -15.02 -18.34 17.42
CA VAL A 8 -14.37 -19.30 18.31
C VAL A 8 -14.82 -20.71 17.91
N ASP A 9 -13.88 -21.61 17.64
CA ASP A 9 -14.19 -23.00 17.31
C ASP A 9 -14.54 -23.84 18.56
N LYS A 10 -14.88 -25.11 18.35
CA LYS A 10 -15.29 -26.03 19.44
C LYS A 10 -14.17 -26.29 20.44
N GLN A 11 -12.92 -26.00 20.08
CA GLN A 11 -11.74 -26.18 20.92
C GLN A 11 -11.38 -24.88 21.66
N GLY A 12 -12.14 -23.80 21.45
CA GLY A 12 -11.87 -22.50 22.07
C GLY A 12 -10.86 -21.65 21.31
N TYR A 13 -10.42 -22.05 20.11
CA TYR A 13 -9.47 -21.26 19.32
C TYR A 13 -10.19 -20.25 18.43
N ILE A 14 -9.61 -19.05 18.36
CA ILE A 14 -10.03 -18.03 17.42
C ILE A 14 -9.69 -18.49 16.00
N ARG A 15 -10.69 -18.47 15.12
CA ARG A 15 -10.56 -18.74 13.69
C ARG A 15 -11.00 -17.53 12.92
N GLU A 16 -10.25 -17.23 11.86
CA GLU A 16 -10.62 -16.24 10.86
C GLU A 16 -10.69 -16.92 9.50
N ARG A 17 -11.77 -16.68 8.76
CA ARG A 17 -12.01 -17.30 7.46
C ARG A 17 -12.57 -16.28 6.49
N PHE A 18 -11.95 -16.19 5.31
CA PHE A 18 -12.59 -15.59 4.15
C PHE A 18 -13.94 -16.26 3.94
N PHE A 19 -14.99 -15.44 3.80
CA PHE A 19 -16.36 -15.93 3.74
C PHE A 19 -16.96 -15.75 2.36
N ASP A 20 -16.95 -14.53 1.84
CA ASP A 20 -17.48 -14.23 0.50
C ASP A 20 -16.88 -12.93 -0.06
N ILE A 21 -17.01 -12.74 -1.38
CA ILE A 21 -16.74 -11.49 -2.06
C ILE A 21 -17.97 -11.07 -2.87
N VAL A 22 -18.55 -9.93 -2.49
CA VAL A 22 -19.80 -9.44 -3.07
C VAL A 22 -19.52 -8.21 -3.92
N HIS A 23 -20.07 -8.19 -5.14
CA HIS A 23 -20.12 -6.96 -5.93
C HIS A 23 -21.20 -6.05 -5.36
N VAL A 24 -20.84 -4.80 -5.05
CA VAL A 24 -21.78 -3.82 -4.49
C VAL A 24 -21.82 -2.63 -5.44
N HIS A 25 -23.02 -2.29 -5.94
CA HIS A 25 -23.20 -1.20 -6.90
C HIS A 25 -23.01 0.18 -6.27
N GLU A 26 -23.35 0.32 -4.99
CA GLU A 26 -23.22 1.57 -4.23
C GLU A 26 -22.60 1.32 -2.86
N THR A 27 -21.68 2.17 -2.43
CA THR A 27 -20.95 2.02 -1.16
C THR A 27 -21.61 2.76 0.01
N ASN A 28 -22.91 3.05 -0.07
CA ASN A 28 -23.66 3.65 1.04
C ASN A 28 -23.99 2.59 2.10
N SER A 29 -24.21 3.01 3.35
CA SER A 29 -24.36 2.13 4.50
C SER A 29 -25.54 1.16 4.37
N LEU A 30 -26.67 1.59 3.79
CA LEU A 30 -27.88 0.77 3.63
C LEU A 30 -27.64 -0.37 2.63
N THR A 31 -27.03 -0.05 1.49
CA THR A 31 -26.67 -1.04 0.48
C THR A 31 -25.68 -2.05 1.06
N LEU A 32 -24.64 -1.58 1.76
CA LEU A 32 -23.66 -2.46 2.40
C LEU A 32 -24.30 -3.39 3.43
N LYS A 33 -25.18 -2.87 4.30
CA LYS A 33 -25.91 -3.68 5.28
C LYS A 33 -26.73 -4.76 4.59
N LYS A 34 -27.51 -4.38 3.58
CA LYS A 34 -28.35 -5.32 2.82
C LYS A 34 -27.51 -6.46 2.25
N GLU A 35 -26.43 -6.15 1.54
CA GLU A 35 -25.58 -7.16 0.93
C GLU A 35 -24.94 -8.09 1.99
N ILE A 36 -24.52 -7.57 3.14
CA ILE A 36 -24.00 -8.39 4.24
C ILE A 36 -25.11 -9.31 4.78
N CYS A 37 -26.31 -8.79 5.04
CA CYS A 37 -27.45 -9.58 5.51
C CYS A 37 -27.85 -10.68 4.51
N ASP A 38 -27.81 -10.38 3.22
CA ASP A 38 -28.10 -11.35 2.15
C ASP A 38 -27.05 -12.47 2.12
N VAL A 39 -25.76 -12.15 2.29
CA VAL A 39 -24.69 -13.17 2.40
C VAL A 39 -24.89 -14.03 3.65
N LEU A 40 -25.12 -13.42 4.81
CA LEU A 40 -25.34 -14.16 6.05
C LEU A 40 -26.54 -15.10 5.93
N SER A 41 -27.65 -14.61 5.37
CA SER A 41 -28.88 -15.38 5.16
C SER A 41 -28.67 -16.56 4.21
N ARG A 42 -27.93 -16.37 3.11
CA ARG A 42 -27.57 -17.47 2.18
C ARG A 42 -26.83 -18.62 2.86
N HIS A 43 -26.10 -18.32 3.93
CA HIS A 43 -25.36 -19.30 4.72
C HIS A 43 -26.06 -19.69 6.03
N ASN A 44 -27.34 -19.34 6.20
CA ASN A 44 -28.13 -19.61 7.41
C ASN A 44 -27.53 -19.03 8.69
N LEU A 45 -26.83 -17.90 8.59
CA LEU A 45 -26.30 -17.15 9.72
C LEU A 45 -27.25 -16.00 10.04
N SER A 46 -27.69 -15.93 11.29
CA SER A 46 -28.51 -14.82 11.77
C SER A 46 -27.63 -13.62 12.15
N VAL A 47 -28.07 -12.41 11.78
CA VAL A 47 -27.49 -11.14 12.26
C VAL A 47 -27.48 -11.08 13.79
N GLN A 48 -28.44 -11.72 14.47
CA GLN A 48 -28.52 -11.77 15.94
C GLN A 48 -27.35 -12.53 16.60
N ASN A 49 -26.58 -13.28 15.81
CA ASN A 49 -25.37 -13.98 16.29
C ASN A 49 -24.11 -13.13 16.15
N ILE A 50 -24.18 -11.94 15.55
CA ILE A 50 -23.04 -11.05 15.47
C ILE A 50 -22.66 -10.58 16.86
N ARG A 51 -21.37 -10.67 17.16
CA ARG A 51 -20.78 -10.21 18.41
C ARG A 51 -19.76 -9.11 18.21
N GLY A 52 -19.61 -8.59 17.00
CA GLY A 52 -18.67 -7.53 16.70
C GLY A 52 -18.61 -7.28 15.21
N GLN A 53 -18.26 -6.05 14.84
CA GLN A 53 -18.10 -5.63 13.47
C GLN A 53 -16.82 -4.80 13.35
N GLY A 54 -15.92 -5.20 12.45
CA GLY A 54 -14.61 -4.59 12.29
C GLY A 54 -14.39 -4.10 10.86
N TYR A 55 -14.23 -2.79 10.69
CA TYR A 55 -13.94 -2.18 9.39
C TYR A 55 -13.37 -0.75 9.58
N ASP A 56 -13.05 -0.08 8.47
CA ASP A 56 -12.41 1.25 8.47
C ASP A 56 -13.31 2.37 9.03
N GLY A 57 -12.73 3.55 9.14
CA GLY A 57 -13.35 4.75 9.70
C GLY A 57 -14.09 5.61 8.68
N ALA A 58 -14.35 5.11 7.46
CA ALA A 58 -15.08 5.88 6.46
C ALA A 58 -16.48 6.26 6.98
N SER A 59 -17.02 7.41 6.54
CA SER A 59 -18.31 7.92 7.03
C SER A 59 -19.43 6.87 6.93
N ASN A 60 -19.56 6.21 5.78
CA ASN A 60 -20.57 5.18 5.55
C ASN A 60 -20.39 3.93 6.43
N MET A 61 -19.24 3.79 7.09
CA MET A 61 -18.93 2.68 7.97
C MET A 61 -19.11 3.07 9.43
N HIS A 62 -18.46 4.16 9.84
CA HIS A 62 -18.32 4.60 11.24
C HIS A 62 -19.35 5.65 11.68
N GLU A 63 -20.12 6.29 10.80
CA GLU A 63 -21.04 7.36 11.25
C GLU A 63 -22.05 6.86 12.30
N GLU A 64 -22.28 7.68 13.33
CA GLU A 64 -23.07 7.34 14.52
C GLU A 64 -24.56 7.08 14.23
N TRP A 65 -25.09 7.73 13.19
CA TRP A 65 -26.53 7.73 12.92
C TRP A 65 -26.88 6.89 11.69
N ASN A 66 -26.14 7.10 10.60
CA ASN A 66 -26.40 6.47 9.31
C ASN A 66 -25.26 5.56 8.84
N GLY A 67 -24.20 5.40 9.63
CA GLY A 67 -23.10 4.50 9.29
C GLY A 67 -23.52 3.04 9.41
N LEU A 68 -22.81 2.16 8.70
CA LEU A 68 -23.02 0.72 8.77
C LEU A 68 -23.02 0.23 10.23
N GLN A 69 -22.19 0.83 11.08
CA GLN A 69 -22.11 0.44 12.49
C GLN A 69 -23.42 0.67 13.23
N ALA A 70 -24.03 1.83 13.03
CA ALA A 70 -25.26 2.23 13.67
C ALA A 70 -26.41 1.33 13.22
N LEU A 71 -26.46 1.03 11.92
CA LEU A 71 -27.49 0.17 11.34
C LEU A 71 -27.42 -1.27 11.89
N PHE A 72 -26.23 -1.83 12.13
CA PHE A 72 -26.10 -3.15 12.75
C PHE A 72 -26.37 -3.12 14.25
N ILE A 73 -25.94 -2.09 14.98
CA ILE A 73 -26.22 -1.94 16.42
C ILE A 73 -27.72 -1.82 16.68
N GLN A 74 -28.46 -1.10 15.83
CA GLN A 74 -29.92 -0.99 15.91
C GLN A 74 -30.63 -2.35 15.78
N GLU A 75 -30.06 -3.28 15.02
CA GLU A 75 -30.64 -4.61 14.81
C GLU A 75 -30.12 -5.66 15.80
N CYS A 76 -28.84 -5.56 16.19
CA CYS A 76 -28.18 -6.44 17.14
C CYS A 76 -27.30 -5.60 18.07
N LEU A 77 -27.78 -5.35 19.30
CA LEU A 77 -27.08 -4.54 20.31
C LEU A 77 -25.71 -5.10 20.69
N TYR A 78 -25.43 -6.37 20.41
CA TYR A 78 -24.14 -7.02 20.68
C TYR A 78 -23.13 -6.89 19.52
N ALA A 79 -23.51 -6.28 18.39
CA ALA A 79 -22.62 -6.03 17.26
C ALA A 79 -21.74 -4.81 17.50
N TYR A 80 -20.87 -4.85 18.52
CA TYR A 80 -20.00 -3.72 18.85
C TYR A 80 -19.06 -3.38 17.69
N TYR A 81 -18.89 -2.10 17.42
CA TYR A 81 -17.96 -1.64 16.39
C TYR A 81 -16.53 -1.59 16.91
N ILE A 82 -15.61 -2.14 16.11
CA ILE A 82 -14.17 -1.98 16.27
C ILE A 82 -13.65 -1.22 15.05
N HIS A 83 -13.10 -0.03 15.30
CA HIS A 83 -12.36 0.69 14.27
C HIS A 83 -11.06 -0.04 13.96
N CYS A 84 -10.85 -0.37 12.68
CA CYS A 84 -9.63 -1.00 12.18
C CYS A 84 -8.36 -0.28 12.70
N PHE A 85 -7.60 -0.96 13.56
CA PHE A 85 -6.39 -0.38 14.16
C PHE A 85 -5.30 -0.12 13.13
N ALA A 86 -5.14 -0.99 12.15
CA ALA A 86 -4.24 -0.76 11.02
C ALA A 86 -4.58 0.55 10.30
N HIS A 87 -5.86 0.79 10.02
CA HIS A 87 -6.29 2.04 9.40
C HIS A 87 -6.08 3.26 10.30
N ARG A 88 -6.33 3.15 11.61
CA ARG A 88 -6.04 4.24 12.57
C ARG A 88 -4.55 4.58 12.64
N LEU A 89 -3.69 3.57 12.60
CA LEU A 89 -2.26 3.75 12.56
C LEU A 89 -1.87 4.50 11.28
N GLU A 90 -2.40 4.10 10.13
CA GLU A 90 -2.19 4.80 8.86
C GLU A 90 -2.66 6.26 8.90
N LEU A 91 -3.85 6.53 9.44
CA LEU A 91 -4.40 7.88 9.58
C LEU A 91 -3.58 8.80 10.50
N THR A 92 -2.73 8.23 11.36
CA THR A 92 -1.83 9.01 12.23
C THR A 92 -0.46 9.18 11.59
N LEU A 93 0.11 8.10 11.07
CA LEU A 93 1.47 8.12 10.50
C LEU A 93 1.54 8.95 9.23
N VAL A 94 0.54 8.86 8.35
CA VAL A 94 0.56 9.58 7.06
C VAL A 94 0.66 11.08 7.25
N PRO A 95 -0.26 11.73 7.99
CA PRO A 95 -0.22 13.17 8.12
C PRO A 95 0.99 13.62 8.95
N THR A 96 1.34 12.90 10.03
CA THR A 96 2.49 13.28 10.85
C THR A 96 3.81 13.23 10.09
N SER A 97 4.00 12.28 9.16
CA SER A 97 5.21 12.28 8.34
C SER A 97 5.23 13.40 7.30
N GLN A 98 4.07 13.86 6.83
CA GLN A 98 3.99 14.96 5.86
C GLN A 98 4.40 16.30 6.50
N GLU A 99 4.27 16.44 7.82
CA GLU A 99 4.77 17.61 8.55
C GLU A 99 6.30 17.63 8.70
N VAL A 100 7.00 16.53 8.36
CA VAL A 100 8.45 16.45 8.39
C VAL A 100 9.00 16.75 7.00
N ILE A 101 9.49 17.99 6.80
CA ILE A 101 9.92 18.50 5.48
C ILE A 101 10.82 17.53 4.71
N PRO A 102 11.90 16.95 5.28
CA PRO A 102 12.73 16.01 4.53
C PRO A 102 11.98 14.75 4.05
N VAL A 103 11.00 14.28 4.82
CA VAL A 103 10.16 13.12 4.47
C VAL A 103 9.16 13.49 3.38
N GLU A 104 8.54 14.67 3.47
CA GLU A 104 7.66 15.20 2.42
C GLU A 104 8.42 15.37 1.10
N GLN A 105 9.65 15.92 1.16
CA GLN A 105 10.53 16.05 0.01
C GLN A 105 10.89 14.69 -0.59
N LEU A 106 11.27 13.69 0.23
CA LEU A 106 11.51 12.32 -0.21
C LEU A 106 10.35 11.77 -1.06
N PHE A 107 9.10 11.84 -0.57
CA PHE A 107 7.94 11.31 -1.30
C PHE A 107 7.52 12.15 -2.50
N THR A 108 7.77 13.46 -2.46
CA THR A 108 7.55 14.37 -3.59
C THR A 108 8.49 14.01 -4.75
N TYR A 109 9.79 13.90 -4.47
CA TYR A 109 10.78 13.54 -5.49
C TYR A 109 10.62 12.10 -5.97
N LEU A 110 10.25 11.16 -5.09
CA LEU A 110 9.88 9.80 -5.51
C LEU A 110 8.69 9.81 -6.48
N SER A 111 7.68 10.65 -6.24
CA SER A 111 6.55 10.78 -7.16
C SER A 111 6.95 11.39 -8.51
N LEU A 112 7.81 12.42 -8.49
CA LEU A 112 8.38 13.02 -9.71
C LEU A 112 9.18 12.00 -10.51
N LEU A 113 10.06 11.25 -9.86
CA LEU A 113 10.83 10.16 -10.45
C LEU A 113 9.93 9.14 -11.15
N ILE A 114 8.91 8.67 -10.45
CA ILE A 114 7.99 7.66 -10.99
C ILE A 114 7.25 8.20 -12.21
N ASN A 115 6.79 9.45 -12.17
CA ASN A 115 6.15 10.10 -13.31
C ASN A 115 7.12 10.27 -14.48
N LEU A 116 8.36 10.66 -14.20
CA LEU A 116 9.41 10.80 -15.20
C LEU A 116 9.62 9.45 -15.89
N ILE A 117 9.86 8.36 -15.18
CA ILE A 117 10.08 7.06 -15.82
C ILE A 117 8.81 6.55 -16.51
N SER A 118 7.67 6.56 -15.81
CA SER A 118 6.42 5.92 -16.27
C SER A 118 5.73 6.65 -17.41
N SER A 119 6.07 7.92 -17.66
CA SER A 119 5.50 8.69 -18.78
C SER A 119 6.10 8.31 -20.14
N SER A 120 7.07 7.37 -20.21
CA SER A 120 7.56 6.84 -21.48
C SER A 120 7.78 5.33 -21.42
N CYS A 121 7.14 4.59 -22.33
CA CYS A 121 7.37 3.15 -22.48
C CYS A 121 8.86 2.82 -22.70
N LYS A 122 9.58 3.67 -23.45
CA LYS A 122 11.02 3.50 -23.69
C LYS A 122 11.82 3.51 -22.38
N ARG A 123 11.51 4.44 -21.46
CA ARG A 123 12.21 4.55 -20.16
C ARG A 123 11.85 3.39 -19.22
N VAL A 124 10.59 2.95 -19.26
CA VAL A 124 10.17 1.75 -18.53
C VAL A 124 10.93 0.53 -19.03
N ASP A 125 11.10 0.37 -20.34
CA ASP A 125 11.86 -0.75 -20.91
C ASP A 125 13.36 -0.64 -20.64
N GLN A 126 13.95 0.57 -20.69
CA GLN A 126 15.34 0.78 -20.25
C GLN A 126 15.56 0.33 -18.81
N LEU A 127 14.64 0.71 -17.90
CA LEU A 127 14.71 0.28 -16.50
C LEU A 127 14.59 -1.25 -16.36
N ARG A 128 13.71 -1.89 -17.14
CA ARG A 128 13.58 -3.36 -17.15
C ARG A 128 14.86 -4.04 -17.63
N VAL A 129 15.50 -3.50 -18.67
CA VAL A 129 16.77 -4.03 -19.20
C VAL A 129 17.89 -3.88 -18.17
N ALA A 130 18.03 -2.71 -17.56
CA ALA A 130 19.02 -2.47 -16.50
C ALA A 130 18.85 -3.47 -15.34
N ARG A 131 17.62 -3.63 -14.85
CA ARG A 131 17.28 -4.62 -13.81
C ARG A 131 17.60 -6.05 -14.21
N ALA A 132 17.29 -6.44 -15.45
CA ALA A 132 17.57 -7.78 -15.92
C ALA A 132 19.09 -8.06 -15.97
N ALA A 133 19.88 -7.06 -16.36
CA ALA A 133 21.34 -7.14 -16.35
C ALA A 133 21.88 -7.27 -14.92
N ARG A 134 21.40 -6.43 -13.98
CA ARG A 134 21.77 -6.50 -12.56
C ARG A 134 21.43 -7.85 -11.93
N ILE A 135 20.23 -8.37 -12.18
CA ILE A 135 19.82 -9.69 -11.67
C ILE A 135 20.75 -10.77 -12.22
N ALA A 136 21.10 -10.73 -13.52
CA ALA A 136 22.01 -11.69 -14.11
C ALA A 136 23.42 -11.62 -13.49
N GLU A 137 23.91 -10.41 -13.20
CA GLU A 137 25.20 -10.20 -12.50
C GLU A 137 25.17 -10.77 -11.09
N LEU A 138 24.15 -10.44 -10.29
CA LEU A 138 23.99 -10.94 -8.92
C LEU A 138 23.85 -12.47 -8.85
N ILE A 139 23.19 -13.08 -9.83
CA ILE A 139 23.15 -14.55 -9.98
C ILE A 139 24.55 -15.10 -10.30
N ALA A 140 25.31 -14.43 -11.17
CA ALA A 140 26.64 -14.89 -11.59
C ALA A 140 27.68 -14.86 -10.45
N ILE A 141 27.49 -14.01 -9.44
CA ILE A 141 28.34 -13.92 -8.24
C ILE A 141 27.76 -14.66 -7.03
N ASP A 142 26.73 -15.50 -7.24
CA ASP A 142 26.04 -16.28 -6.18
C ASP A 142 25.42 -15.42 -5.05
N GLU A 143 25.15 -14.14 -5.29
CA GLU A 143 24.41 -13.27 -4.35
C GLU A 143 22.89 -13.42 -4.47
N LEU A 144 22.40 -13.96 -5.60
CA LEU A 144 20.98 -14.27 -5.80
C LEU A 144 20.76 -15.72 -6.23
N GLU A 145 19.89 -16.41 -5.51
CA GLU A 145 19.39 -17.73 -5.91
C GLU A 145 18.35 -17.62 -7.03
N THR A 146 18.20 -18.72 -7.78
CA THR A 146 17.16 -18.85 -8.81
C THR A 146 16.06 -19.80 -8.33
N GLY A 147 14.80 -19.43 -8.58
CA GLY A 147 13.66 -20.18 -8.10
C GLY A 147 12.34 -19.70 -8.67
N ARG A 148 11.31 -20.55 -8.62
CA ARG A 148 9.99 -20.22 -9.18
C ARG A 148 9.37 -19.06 -8.40
N GLY A 149 9.25 -17.91 -9.05
CA GLY A 149 8.69 -16.69 -8.44
C GLY A 149 9.73 -15.76 -7.80
N GLN A 150 11.02 -16.11 -7.80
CA GLN A 150 12.10 -15.22 -7.36
C GLN A 150 12.50 -14.25 -8.47
N ASN A 151 13.12 -13.12 -8.09
CA ASN A 151 13.71 -12.12 -8.98
C ASN A 151 12.74 -11.57 -10.05
N GLN A 152 11.44 -11.49 -9.73
CA GLN A 152 10.44 -10.96 -10.65
C GLN A 152 10.65 -9.47 -10.90
N ILE A 153 10.73 -9.10 -12.17
CA ILE A 153 10.83 -7.69 -12.58
C ILE A 153 9.45 -7.03 -12.40
N GLY A 154 9.30 -6.26 -11.32
CA GLY A 154 8.08 -5.50 -11.02
C GLY A 154 7.98 -4.18 -11.79
N THR A 155 7.02 -3.33 -11.43
CA THR A 155 7.03 -1.91 -11.79
C THR A 155 7.38 -1.08 -10.56
N LEU A 156 7.92 0.12 -10.79
CA LEU A 156 8.07 1.10 -9.71
C LEU A 156 6.71 1.33 -9.06
N LYS A 157 6.64 1.04 -7.77
CA LYS A 157 5.41 1.23 -7.00
C LYS A 157 5.26 2.69 -6.64
N ARG A 158 4.06 3.21 -6.83
CA ARG A 158 3.72 4.60 -6.50
C ARG A 158 3.20 4.69 -5.07
N PRO A 159 3.65 5.68 -4.28
CA PRO A 159 3.04 5.96 -2.99
C PRO A 159 1.60 6.42 -3.25
N GLY A 160 0.64 5.70 -2.67
CA GLY A 160 -0.77 6.06 -2.67
C GLY A 160 -1.04 7.09 -1.59
N THR A 161 -2.07 7.91 -1.77
CA THR A 161 -2.35 9.07 -0.90
C THR A 161 -2.78 8.71 0.53
N THR A 162 -3.31 7.49 0.74
CA THR A 162 -4.01 7.14 1.99
C THR A 162 -3.49 5.88 2.68
N ARG A 163 -2.54 5.14 2.09
CA ARG A 163 -2.14 3.81 2.59
C ARG A 163 -0.63 3.69 2.74
N TRP A 164 -0.14 3.54 3.96
CA TRP A 164 1.30 3.49 4.25
C TRP A 164 2.00 2.28 3.66
N GLY A 165 1.29 1.15 3.51
CA GLY A 165 1.85 -0.03 2.84
C GLY A 165 2.30 0.26 1.39
N SER A 166 1.68 1.23 0.72
CA SER A 166 2.14 1.69 -0.59
C SER A 166 3.40 2.57 -0.51
N HIS A 167 3.52 3.42 0.50
CA HIS A 167 4.74 4.21 0.76
C HIS A 167 5.92 3.29 1.06
N PHE A 168 5.76 2.32 1.96
CA PHE A 168 6.79 1.33 2.28
C PHE A 168 7.22 0.57 1.04
N SER A 169 6.24 0.05 0.29
CA SER A 169 6.52 -0.69 -0.94
C SER A 169 7.25 0.15 -1.99
N SER A 170 6.97 1.45 -2.07
CA SER A 170 7.61 2.37 -3.00
C SER A 170 9.06 2.66 -2.60
N ILE A 171 9.33 2.85 -1.30
CA ILE A 171 10.70 2.99 -0.77
C ILE A 171 11.48 1.70 -0.99
N CYS A 172 10.91 0.52 -0.73
CA CYS A 172 11.58 -0.76 -0.99
C CYS A 172 11.93 -0.94 -2.47
N SER A 173 11.01 -0.59 -3.39
CA SER A 173 11.29 -0.60 -4.82
C SER A 173 12.43 0.36 -5.17
N LEU A 174 12.39 1.60 -4.68
CA LEU A 174 13.46 2.59 -4.88
C LEU A 174 14.82 2.07 -4.37
N PHE A 175 14.83 1.50 -3.17
CA PHE A 175 16.03 0.98 -2.53
C PHE A 175 16.65 -0.17 -3.32
N THR A 176 15.81 -1.07 -3.83
CA THR A 176 16.26 -2.27 -4.56
C THR A 176 16.79 -1.92 -5.95
N GLU A 177 16.24 -0.87 -6.56
CA GLU A 177 16.50 -0.50 -7.95
C GLU A 177 17.30 0.81 -8.06
N TYR A 178 17.93 1.25 -6.96
CA TYR A 178 18.49 2.59 -6.83
C TYR A 178 19.51 2.90 -7.95
N GLU A 179 20.46 1.99 -8.19
CA GLU A 179 21.49 2.18 -9.23
C GLU A 179 20.90 2.14 -10.64
N ASP A 180 19.95 1.23 -10.90
CA ASP A 180 19.28 1.11 -12.20
C ASP A 180 18.52 2.40 -12.53
N ILE A 181 17.85 2.97 -11.52
CA ILE A 181 17.16 4.25 -11.62
C ILE A 181 18.14 5.40 -11.90
N CYS A 182 19.25 5.46 -11.16
CA CYS A 182 20.30 6.45 -11.39
C CYS A 182 20.83 6.39 -12.83
N SER A 183 21.07 5.19 -13.36
CA SER A 183 21.48 5.00 -14.75
C SER A 183 20.44 5.54 -15.74
N VAL A 184 19.15 5.23 -15.53
CA VAL A 184 18.08 5.73 -16.41
C VAL A 184 17.95 7.25 -16.33
N LEU A 185 18.13 7.86 -15.15
CA LEU A 185 18.13 9.32 -15.00
C LEU A 185 19.28 9.96 -15.78
N ILE A 186 20.50 9.41 -15.69
CA ILE A 186 21.66 9.88 -16.46
C ILE A 186 21.38 9.80 -17.97
N ASP A 187 20.79 8.71 -18.44
CA ASP A 187 20.39 8.58 -19.85
C ASP A 187 19.38 9.67 -20.25
N VAL A 188 18.41 9.98 -19.39
CA VAL A 188 17.43 11.04 -19.64
C VAL A 188 18.11 12.41 -19.65
N ILE A 189 19.06 12.68 -18.75
CA ILE A 189 19.83 13.94 -18.70
C ILE A 189 20.59 14.14 -20.02
N ASN A 190 21.24 13.09 -20.52
CA ASN A 190 22.09 13.18 -21.72
C ASN A 190 21.27 13.20 -23.02
N TYR A 191 20.22 12.39 -23.11
CA TYR A 191 19.52 12.09 -24.37
C TYR A 191 18.02 12.44 -24.36
N GLY A 192 17.53 13.14 -23.34
CA GLY A 192 16.13 13.53 -23.22
C GLY A 192 15.63 14.40 -24.38
N ASN A 193 14.39 14.18 -24.80
CA ASN A 193 13.80 14.82 -25.99
C ASN A 193 13.62 16.33 -25.84
N THR A 194 13.46 16.84 -24.60
CA THR A 194 13.24 18.26 -24.32
C THR A 194 14.21 18.76 -23.26
N SER A 195 14.53 20.06 -23.28
CA SER A 195 15.33 20.69 -22.24
C SER A 195 14.67 20.58 -20.85
N THR A 196 13.35 20.70 -20.79
CA THR A 196 12.57 20.55 -19.55
C THR A 196 12.70 19.16 -18.95
N GLN A 197 12.60 18.09 -19.76
CA GLN A 197 12.77 16.72 -19.27
C GLN A 197 14.19 16.49 -18.76
N ARG A 198 15.20 17.02 -19.45
CA ARG A 198 16.60 16.91 -19.05
C ARG A 198 16.86 17.62 -17.73
N SER A 199 16.38 18.86 -17.57
CA SER A 199 16.56 19.62 -16.33
C SER A 199 15.77 19.06 -15.16
N GLU A 200 14.61 18.46 -15.40
CA GLU A 200 13.85 17.76 -14.36
C GLU A 200 14.57 16.48 -13.91
N ALA A 201 15.09 15.69 -14.85
CA ALA A 201 15.87 14.50 -14.54
C ALA A 201 17.15 14.83 -13.75
N ASP A 202 17.84 15.91 -14.13
CA ASP A 202 19.04 16.43 -13.47
C ASP A 202 18.75 16.79 -12.00
N ARG A 203 17.69 17.58 -11.77
CA ARG A 203 17.26 17.94 -10.40
C ARG A 203 16.88 16.73 -9.55
N VAL A 204 16.16 15.76 -10.15
CA VAL A 204 15.78 14.53 -9.45
C VAL A 204 17.03 13.72 -9.10
N TYR A 205 17.98 13.61 -10.02
CA TYR A 205 19.24 12.89 -9.81
C TYR A 205 20.09 13.53 -8.71
N ASP A 206 20.27 14.85 -8.76
CA ASP A 206 21.03 15.60 -7.74
C ASP A 206 20.43 15.43 -6.34
N PHE A 207 19.10 15.54 -6.23
CA PHE A 207 18.44 15.35 -4.95
C PHE A 207 18.56 13.91 -4.47
N MET A 208 18.32 12.92 -5.34
CA MET A 208 18.39 11.50 -4.99
C MET A 208 19.78 11.04 -4.54
N THR A 209 20.83 11.68 -5.05
CA THR A 209 22.23 11.38 -4.71
C THR A 209 22.75 12.21 -3.54
N SER A 210 21.94 13.14 -3.03
CA SER A 210 22.28 13.90 -1.83
C SER A 210 22.31 13.02 -0.58
N PHE A 211 23.19 13.38 0.37
CA PHE A 211 23.27 12.70 1.65
C PHE A 211 21.93 12.69 2.40
N ASP A 212 21.24 13.84 2.41
CA ASP A 212 19.97 14.00 3.12
C ASP A 212 18.90 13.05 2.56
N PHE A 213 18.79 12.93 1.24
CA PHE A 213 17.85 12.00 0.63
C PHE A 213 18.15 10.56 0.99
N VAL A 214 19.42 10.15 0.86
CA VAL A 214 19.84 8.77 1.16
C VAL A 214 19.58 8.45 2.63
N LEU A 215 19.97 9.35 3.54
CA LEU A 215 19.74 9.18 4.97
C LEU A 215 18.24 9.03 5.29
N VAL A 216 17.41 9.94 4.80
CA VAL A 216 15.97 9.92 5.05
C VAL A 216 15.32 8.70 4.42
N MET A 217 15.73 8.30 3.22
CA MET A 217 15.25 7.07 2.57
C MET A 217 15.54 5.83 3.43
N HIS A 218 16.76 5.69 3.97
CA HIS A 218 17.13 4.59 4.86
C HIS A 218 16.32 4.61 6.16
N MET A 219 16.23 5.77 6.82
CA MET A 219 15.44 5.91 8.06
C MET A 219 13.96 5.58 7.83
N MET A 220 13.39 6.08 6.73
CA MET A 220 12.00 5.83 6.39
C MET A 220 11.77 4.37 6.03
N ARG A 221 12.69 3.70 5.33
CA ARG A 221 12.59 2.25 5.08
C ARG A 221 12.44 1.47 6.38
N ASP A 222 13.23 1.79 7.40
CA ASP A 222 13.19 1.07 8.69
C ASP A 222 11.90 1.38 9.46
N ILE A 223 11.56 2.67 9.62
CA ILE A 223 10.34 3.12 10.30
C ILE A 223 9.10 2.52 9.64
N LEU A 224 9.03 2.56 8.30
CA LEU A 224 7.92 2.04 7.54
C LEU A 224 7.88 0.51 7.57
N GLY A 225 9.03 -0.15 7.65
CA GLY A 225 9.12 -1.59 7.86
C GLY A 225 8.48 -2.01 9.17
N PHE A 226 8.80 -1.32 10.27
CA PHE A 226 8.15 -1.58 11.57
C PHE A 226 6.65 -1.29 11.53
N ALA A 227 6.24 -0.15 10.94
CA ALA A 227 4.83 0.20 10.79
C ALA A 227 4.06 -0.84 9.96
N GLN A 228 4.67 -1.38 8.92
CA GLN A 228 4.07 -2.41 8.06
C GLN A 228 3.84 -3.72 8.82
N VAL A 229 4.82 -4.17 9.60
CA VAL A 229 4.69 -5.38 10.43
C VAL A 229 3.59 -5.20 11.47
N LEU A 230 3.54 -4.03 12.13
CA LEU A 230 2.50 -3.72 13.10
C LEU A 230 1.12 -3.66 12.44
N SER A 231 1.00 -3.00 11.28
CA SER A 231 -0.25 -2.90 10.52
C SER A 231 -0.78 -4.28 10.08
N GLN A 232 0.09 -5.22 9.73
CA GLN A 232 -0.32 -6.60 9.39
C GLN A 232 -0.74 -7.44 10.60
N ALA A 233 -0.27 -7.09 11.80
CA ALA A 233 -0.62 -7.78 13.03
C ALA A 233 -1.92 -7.28 13.69
N LEU A 234 -2.38 -6.09 13.30
CA LEU A 234 -3.54 -5.37 13.84
C LEU A 234 -4.81 -5.63 13.02
#